data_AF-A0A818CAR2-F1
#
_entry.id   AF-A0A818CAR2-F1
#
_cell.length_a   1.000
_cell.length_b   1.000
_cell.length_c   1.000
_cell.angle_alpha   90.00
_cell.angle_beta   90.00
_cell.angle_gamma   90.00
#
_symmetry.space_group_name_H-M   'P 1'
#
loop_
_entity.id
_entity.type
_entity.pdbx_description
1 polymer ?
#
loop_
_entity_poly.entity_id
_entity_poly.type
_entity_poly.pdbx_seq_one_letter_code
_entity_poly.pdbx_strand_id
1 'polypeptide(L)'
;LTLETVKLYINNKNIKLNLIIASLINERLDWIFFLIRNNRITIETTSEDILILCTGYRSYLDFISKDILKQLSYISDDTFCPIIVHRCIFHPNLPNLSFIGMYRGSFWLIIELQSRCVASIFSGLISISSISLQKLGIDMEHHIGDQQPRPQFPHNDYIGIVNDLEKEIYFKKSSKNLNDIVISTQYRINEPDKLIINKINSICEEENNGKFIGGVVFDSLHESKWKFERTLKGKPSDGIVNGQAEFYFSQQNELIYKEQGKLILSSKQSLDITQKYIYIYDNNNDLITVYFVDNNNNKPCYIFHKIYFQSKQSSNIRWIANSQHLCSQDNYFISYLFIFNEIYLRQFQITYTVK
;
A
#
# COMPACT_ATOMS: atom_id res chain seq x y z
N LEU A 1 27.82 1.31 17.40
CA LEU A 1 27.51 2.09 16.18
C LEU A 1 26.39 1.37 15.46
N THR A 2 25.15 1.83 15.63
CA THR A 2 23.98 1.30 14.91
C THR A 2 23.80 2.06 13.61
N LEU A 3 23.65 1.34 12.51
CA LEU A 3 23.22 1.91 11.23
C LEU A 3 21.72 2.17 11.34
N GLU A 4 21.31 3.44 11.24
CA GLU A 4 19.95 3.87 11.50
C GLU A 4 19.42 4.69 10.32
N THR A 5 18.26 4.32 9.80
CA THR A 5 17.63 5.10 8.72
C THR A 5 16.89 6.29 9.33
N VAL A 6 17.20 7.49 8.87
CA VAL A 6 16.65 8.74 9.42
C VAL A 6 16.09 9.58 8.28
N LYS A 7 14.90 10.17 8.47
CA LYS A 7 14.32 11.13 7.52
C LYS A 7 14.51 12.53 8.07
N LEU A 8 15.01 13.43 7.22
CA LEU A 8 15.20 14.84 7.56
C LEU A 8 14.25 15.68 6.72
N TYR A 9 13.52 16.58 7.37
CA TYR A 9 12.64 17.54 6.73
C TYR A 9 13.31 18.91 6.82
N ILE A 10 13.76 19.43 5.69
CA ILE A 10 14.43 20.73 5.62
C ILE A 10 13.65 21.62 4.68
N ASN A 11 13.20 22.79 5.15
CA ASN A 11 12.55 23.81 4.31
C ASN A 11 11.49 23.24 3.35
N ASN A 12 10.58 22.40 3.85
CA ASN A 12 9.54 21.71 3.07
C ASN A 12 10.02 20.79 1.93
N LYS A 13 11.32 20.43 1.89
CA LYS A 13 11.87 19.42 0.98
C LYS A 13 12.15 18.14 1.75
N ASN A 14 11.63 17.03 1.23
CA ASN A 14 11.83 15.70 1.78
C ASN A 14 13.16 15.13 1.28
N ILE A 15 14.14 14.97 2.17
CA ILE A 15 15.44 14.37 1.84
C ILE A 15 15.61 13.08 2.67
N LYS A 16 15.74 11.96 1.97
CA LYS A 16 16.00 10.65 2.60
C LYS A 16 17.50 10.43 2.71
N LEU A 17 18.00 10.18 3.92
CA LEU A 17 19.42 9.99 4.20
C LEU A 17 19.61 8.68 4.99
N ASN A 18 20.72 7.99 4.75
CA ASN A 18 21.16 6.88 5.60
C ASN A 18 22.19 7.45 6.59
N LEU A 19 21.86 7.47 7.88
CA LEU A 19 22.71 8.03 8.93
C LEU A 19 23.38 6.91 9.73
N ILE A 20 24.57 7.17 10.27
CA ILE A 20 25.08 6.41 11.42
C ILE A 20 25.09 7.39 12.58
N ILE A 21 24.20 7.19 13.54
CA ILE A 21 24.14 8.05 14.71
C ILE A 21 25.29 7.63 15.65
N ALA A 22 26.34 8.44 15.69
CA ALA A 22 27.33 8.41 16.75
C ALA A 22 26.95 9.50 17.76
N SER A 23 26.43 9.13 18.93
CA SER A 23 26.14 10.09 19.98
C SER A 23 27.44 10.63 20.58
N LEU A 24 27.91 11.77 20.09
CA LEU A 24 28.80 12.64 20.85
C LEU A 24 27.92 13.66 21.57
N ILE A 25 27.52 13.32 22.79
CA ILE A 25 26.92 14.30 23.70
C ILE A 25 28.08 15.18 24.15
N ASN A 26 28.24 16.34 23.52
CA ASN A 26 29.11 17.38 24.05
C ASN A 26 28.30 18.18 25.06
N GLU A 27 28.65 18.12 26.35
CA GLU A 27 27.92 18.76 27.46
C GLU A 27 27.88 20.30 27.38
N ARG A 28 28.49 20.88 26.34
CA ARG A 28 28.39 22.30 26.00
C ARG A 28 28.29 22.45 24.49
N LEU A 29 27.11 22.84 24.00
CA LEU A 29 26.81 23.74 22.87
C LEU A 29 25.58 23.30 22.07
N ASP A 30 24.83 24.31 21.62
CA ASP A 30 23.49 24.33 21.05
C ASP A 30 23.29 23.61 19.69
N TRP A 31 24.20 22.70 19.31
CA TRP A 31 24.19 22.05 17.99
C TRP A 31 24.47 20.54 18.10
N ILE A 32 23.57 19.72 17.55
CA ILE A 32 23.78 18.27 17.43
C ILE A 32 24.42 17.99 16.06
N PHE A 33 25.65 17.47 16.05
CA PHE A 33 26.30 17.02 14.83
C PHE A 33 25.83 15.60 14.45
N PHE A 34 25.29 15.42 13.24
CA PHE A 34 25.00 14.10 12.68
C PHE A 34 26.07 13.70 11.67
N LEU A 35 26.77 12.58 11.91
CA LEU A 35 27.74 12.00 10.98
C LEU A 35 27.02 11.10 9.96
N ILE A 36 26.81 11.63 8.75
CA ILE A 36 26.21 10.89 7.63
C ILE A 36 27.27 9.99 6.98
N ARG A 37 27.42 8.75 7.45
CA ARG A 37 28.35 7.80 6.80
C ARG A 37 27.67 7.02 5.68
N ASN A 38 27.35 7.71 4.59
CA ASN A 38 27.39 7.14 3.22
C ASN A 38 27.12 8.15 2.08
N ASN A 39 27.09 9.45 2.37
CA ASN A 39 27.29 10.50 1.38
C ASN A 39 28.07 11.60 2.07
N ARG A 40 29.18 12.08 1.49
CA ARG A 40 29.99 13.20 1.98
C ARG A 40 29.24 14.54 1.88
N ILE A 41 27.98 14.57 2.27
CA ILE A 41 27.09 15.72 2.17
C ILE A 41 26.84 16.17 3.60
N THR A 42 27.49 17.25 3.98
CA THR A 42 27.09 18.03 5.15
C THR A 42 25.81 18.76 4.77
N ILE A 43 24.82 18.69 5.64
CA ILE A 43 23.58 19.43 5.45
C ILE A 43 23.51 20.49 6.54
N GLU A 44 23.47 21.75 6.12
CA GLU A 44 23.26 22.86 7.03
C GLU A 44 21.78 22.86 7.48
N THR A 45 21.58 22.91 8.79
CA THR A 45 20.26 22.97 9.43
C THR A 45 20.15 24.26 10.22
N THR A 46 18.93 24.77 10.32
CA THR A 46 18.55 25.92 11.15
C THR A 46 17.79 25.42 12.39
N SER A 47 17.50 26.32 13.34
CA SER A 47 16.69 26.00 14.53
C SER A 47 15.23 25.66 14.22
N GLU A 48 14.78 25.91 12.98
CA GLU A 48 13.41 25.62 12.52
C GLU A 48 13.29 24.21 11.91
N ASP A 49 14.40 23.53 11.65
CA ASP A 49 14.40 22.20 11.04
C ASP A 49 14.09 21.10 12.05
N ILE A 50 13.38 20.06 11.59
CA ILE A 50 12.93 18.94 12.45
C ILE A 50 13.60 17.65 12.00
N LEU A 51 14.26 16.99 12.95
CA LEU A 51 14.79 15.64 12.78
C LEU A 51 13.78 14.60 13.27
N ILE A 52 13.42 13.64 12.40
CA ILE A 52 12.53 12.53 12.76
C ILE A 52 13.29 11.22 12.69
N LEU A 53 13.51 10.60 13.85
CA LEU A 53 14.14 9.29 13.97
C LEU A 53 13.09 8.19 13.72
N CYS A 54 13.10 7.61 12.52
CA CYS A 54 12.22 6.50 12.15
C CYS A 54 12.90 5.13 12.37
N THR A 55 13.52 4.94 13.54
CA THR A 55 14.43 3.82 13.82
C THR A 55 13.74 2.59 14.44
N GLY A 56 12.41 2.64 14.59
CA GLY A 56 11.59 1.54 15.07
C GLY A 56 11.53 1.46 16.60
N TYR A 57 11.17 0.28 17.10
CA TYR A 57 10.98 -0.01 18.53
C TYR A 57 11.68 -1.32 18.90
N ARG A 58 12.05 -1.45 20.18
CA ARG A 58 12.64 -2.66 20.76
C ARG A 58 11.75 -3.18 21.89
N SER A 59 11.74 -4.49 22.08
CA SER A 59 11.04 -5.11 23.20
C SER A 59 11.84 -4.94 24.49
N TYR A 60 11.20 -4.44 25.55
CA TYR A 60 11.81 -4.30 26.87
C TYR A 60 11.19 -5.31 27.84
N LEU A 61 11.97 -6.31 28.26
CA LEU A 61 11.50 -7.44 29.08
C LEU A 61 12.17 -7.53 30.46
N ASP A 62 12.76 -6.45 30.96
CA ASP A 62 13.51 -6.44 32.24
C ASP A 62 12.64 -6.68 33.49
N PHE A 63 11.31 -6.67 33.34
CA PHE A 63 10.38 -7.12 34.37
C PHE A 63 10.39 -8.65 34.56
N ILE A 64 11.01 -9.40 33.64
CA ILE A 64 11.24 -10.84 33.71
C ILE A 64 12.63 -11.10 34.31
N SER A 65 12.75 -12.10 35.18
CA SER A 65 14.03 -12.41 35.83
C SER A 65 15.11 -12.83 34.82
N LYS A 66 16.37 -12.52 35.13
CA LYS A 66 17.52 -12.85 34.27
C LYS A 66 17.61 -14.34 33.93
N ASP A 67 17.24 -15.20 34.87
CA ASP A 67 17.26 -16.66 34.67
C ASP A 67 16.22 -17.10 33.63
N ILE A 68 15.02 -16.50 33.64
CA ILE A 68 13.98 -16.76 32.64
C ILE A 68 14.38 -16.18 31.29
N LEU A 69 14.89 -14.94 31.26
CA LEU A 69 15.38 -14.30 30.01
C LEU A 69 16.48 -15.12 29.33
N LYS A 70 17.37 -15.73 30.13
CA LYS A 70 18.39 -16.65 29.62
C LYS A 70 17.78 -17.90 28.98
N GLN A 71 16.71 -18.47 29.55
CA GLN A 71 16.00 -19.60 28.94
C GLN A 71 15.32 -19.21 27.62
N LEU A 72 14.79 -18.00 27.54
CA LEU A 72 14.14 -17.47 26.35
C LEU A 72 15.12 -17.04 25.24
N SER A 73 16.43 -17.18 25.45
CA SER A 73 17.47 -16.65 24.55
C SER A 73 17.25 -15.17 24.22
N TYR A 74 16.85 -14.36 25.22
CA TYR A 74 16.48 -12.97 24.99
C TYR A 74 17.65 -12.12 24.48
N ILE A 75 17.42 -11.39 23.38
CA ILE A 75 18.36 -10.42 22.81
C ILE A 75 17.66 -9.06 22.77
N SER A 76 18.05 -8.15 23.67
CA SER A 76 17.40 -6.84 23.84
C SER A 76 17.43 -5.94 22.61
N ASP A 77 18.45 -6.11 21.76
CA ASP A 77 18.64 -5.32 20.55
C ASP A 77 18.12 -6.01 19.29
N ASP A 78 17.57 -7.22 19.39
CA ASP A 78 16.99 -7.92 18.24
C ASP A 78 15.50 -7.54 18.05
N THR A 79 15.22 -6.71 17.05
CA THR A 79 13.85 -6.32 16.67
C THR A 79 13.12 -7.36 15.81
N PHE A 80 13.81 -8.43 15.42
CA PHE A 80 13.30 -9.46 14.52
C PHE A 80 12.71 -10.63 15.32
N CYS A 81 13.53 -11.28 16.15
CA CYS A 81 13.12 -12.34 17.08
C CYS A 81 13.75 -12.07 18.47
N PRO A 82 13.15 -11.21 19.30
CA PRO A 82 13.75 -10.82 20.58
C PRO A 82 13.85 -11.98 21.58
N ILE A 83 12.94 -12.96 21.50
CA ILE A 83 12.95 -14.19 22.29
C ILE A 83 12.65 -15.40 21.40
N ILE A 84 13.03 -16.58 21.87
CA ILE A 84 12.81 -17.86 21.18
C ILE A 84 11.80 -18.70 21.97
N VAL A 85 10.64 -18.93 21.37
CA VAL A 85 9.51 -19.66 21.96
C VAL A 85 8.73 -20.39 20.88
N HIS A 86 8.35 -21.63 21.13
CA HIS A 86 7.53 -22.44 20.23
C HIS A 86 6.25 -21.69 19.82
N ARG A 87 6.06 -21.52 18.48
CA ARG A 87 4.92 -20.82 17.87
C ARG A 87 4.76 -19.36 18.30
N CYS A 88 5.84 -18.75 18.80
CA CYS A 88 5.79 -17.45 19.47
C CYS A 88 4.88 -17.42 20.71
N ILE A 89 4.65 -18.58 21.37
CA ILE A 89 3.77 -18.70 22.55
C ILE A 89 4.48 -19.30 23.77
N PHE A 90 5.06 -20.50 23.66
CA PHE A 90 5.46 -21.30 24.82
C PHE A 90 6.94 -21.67 24.82
N HIS A 91 7.49 -21.91 26.01
CA HIS A 91 8.79 -22.54 26.19
C HIS A 91 8.64 -23.81 27.04
N PRO A 92 9.25 -24.96 26.65
CA PRO A 92 9.04 -26.24 27.33
C PRO A 92 9.52 -26.24 28.79
N ASN A 93 10.46 -25.36 29.13
CA ASN A 93 10.95 -25.22 30.51
C ASN A 93 10.13 -24.22 31.34
N LEU A 94 9.16 -23.52 30.74
CA LEU A 94 8.36 -22.47 31.36
C LEU A 94 6.85 -22.72 31.13
N PRO A 95 6.28 -23.87 31.57
CA PRO A 95 4.93 -24.29 31.19
C PRO A 95 3.79 -23.38 31.68
N ASN A 96 4.07 -22.54 32.69
CA ASN A 96 3.11 -21.60 33.26
C ASN A 96 3.34 -20.15 32.77
N LEU A 97 4.19 -19.96 31.76
CA LEU A 97 4.46 -18.67 31.14
C LEU A 97 4.22 -18.78 29.65
N SER A 98 3.49 -17.82 29.10
CA SER A 98 3.22 -17.72 27.67
C SER A 98 3.37 -16.29 27.20
N PHE A 99 3.63 -16.16 25.90
CA PHE A 99 3.75 -14.90 25.20
C PHE A 99 2.66 -14.81 24.13
N ILE A 100 2.17 -13.61 23.90
CA ILE A 100 1.16 -13.33 22.88
C ILE A 100 1.64 -12.12 22.10
N GLY A 101 1.66 -12.22 20.77
CA GLY A 101 2.10 -11.13 19.90
C GLY A 101 3.59 -10.80 19.98
N MET A 102 4.42 -11.71 20.52
CA MET A 102 5.86 -11.50 20.63
C MET A 102 6.60 -11.87 19.33
N TYR A 103 6.29 -11.15 18.25
CA TYR A 103 6.94 -11.26 16.95
C TYR A 103 6.81 -9.96 16.18
N ARG A 104 7.59 -9.79 15.11
CA ARG A 104 7.53 -8.59 14.27
C ARG A 104 6.36 -8.64 13.29
N GLY A 105 5.32 -7.84 13.53
CA GLY A 105 4.20 -7.62 12.61
C GLY A 105 2.86 -7.51 13.32
N SER A 106 1.93 -6.71 12.78
CA SER A 106 0.59 -6.51 13.35
C SER A 106 -0.43 -7.50 12.80
N PHE A 107 -0.24 -8.79 13.07
CA PHE A 107 -1.15 -9.85 12.59
C PHE A 107 -2.21 -10.18 13.64
N TRP A 108 -3.28 -9.38 13.69
CA TRP A 108 -4.31 -9.45 14.74
C TRP A 108 -4.99 -10.81 14.89
N LEU A 109 -5.24 -11.52 13.80
CA LEU A 109 -5.82 -12.87 13.86
C LEU A 109 -4.89 -13.87 14.53
N ILE A 110 -3.58 -13.77 14.29
CA ILE A 110 -2.59 -14.62 14.97
C ILE A 110 -2.61 -14.32 16.46
N ILE A 111 -2.57 -13.04 16.85
CA ILE A 111 -2.64 -12.60 18.26
C ILE A 111 -3.91 -13.12 18.95
N GLU A 112 -5.07 -13.03 18.29
CA GLU A 112 -6.33 -13.56 18.79
C GLU A 112 -6.25 -15.08 19.00
N LEU A 113 -5.78 -15.83 18.00
CA LEU A 113 -5.68 -17.28 18.08
C LEU A 113 -4.63 -17.74 19.11
N GLN A 114 -3.49 -17.06 19.23
CA GLN A 114 -2.52 -17.28 20.30
C GLN A 114 -3.18 -17.10 21.67
N SER A 115 -3.92 -15.99 21.85
CA SER A 115 -4.63 -15.71 23.11
C SER A 115 -5.62 -16.81 23.46
N ARG A 116 -6.38 -17.29 22.47
CA ARG A 116 -7.39 -18.34 22.64
C ARG A 116 -6.77 -19.70 22.92
N CYS A 117 -5.67 -20.02 22.25
CA CYS A 117 -4.85 -21.21 22.54
C CYS A 117 -4.33 -21.17 23.99
N VAL A 118 -3.68 -20.08 24.40
CA VAL A 118 -3.17 -19.89 25.77
C VAL A 118 -4.28 -20.01 26.81
N ALA A 119 -5.40 -19.32 26.62
CA ALA A 119 -6.52 -19.37 27.55
C ALA A 119 -7.07 -20.79 27.69
N SER A 120 -7.20 -21.52 26.57
CA SER A 120 -7.70 -22.90 26.56
C SER A 120 -6.73 -23.87 27.24
N ILE A 121 -5.42 -23.66 27.09
CA ILE A 121 -4.39 -24.46 27.77
C ILE A 121 -4.39 -24.18 29.27
N PHE A 122 -4.35 -22.91 29.67
CA PHE A 122 -4.30 -22.51 31.07
C PHE A 122 -5.60 -22.81 31.83
N SER A 123 -6.76 -22.86 31.15
CA SER A 123 -8.01 -23.32 31.74
C SER A 123 -8.14 -24.85 31.78
N GLY A 124 -7.20 -25.60 31.20
CA GLY A 124 -7.24 -27.06 31.10
C GLY A 124 -8.26 -27.60 30.09
N LEU A 125 -8.80 -26.77 29.19
CA LEU A 125 -9.71 -27.20 28.13
C LEU A 125 -8.99 -28.03 27.05
N ILE A 126 -7.75 -27.65 26.74
CA ILE A 126 -6.86 -28.41 25.86
C ILE A 126 -5.50 -28.60 26.54
N SER A 127 -4.81 -29.69 26.22
CA SER A 127 -3.45 -29.92 26.71
C SER A 127 -2.42 -29.15 25.89
N ILE A 128 -1.38 -28.63 26.54
CA ILE A 128 -0.20 -28.11 25.83
C ILE A 128 0.45 -29.20 24.96
N SER A 129 1.06 -28.81 23.84
CA SER A 129 1.78 -29.72 22.95
C SER A 129 2.93 -30.45 23.67
N SER A 130 3.32 -31.62 23.17
CA SER A 130 4.36 -32.43 23.81
C SER A 130 5.70 -31.68 23.87
N ILE A 131 6.50 -31.97 24.90
CA ILE A 131 7.85 -31.38 25.06
C ILE A 131 8.71 -31.60 23.80
N SER A 132 8.59 -32.77 23.15
CA SER A 132 9.30 -33.06 21.89
C SER A 132 8.91 -32.11 20.76
N LEU A 133 7.62 -31.82 20.59
CA LEU A 133 7.14 -30.87 19.58
C LEU A 133 7.54 -29.44 19.90
N GLN A 134 7.49 -29.04 21.17
CA GLN A 134 7.92 -27.71 21.59
C GLN A 134 9.41 -27.49 21.31
N LYS A 135 10.25 -28.49 21.57
CA LYS A 135 11.69 -28.44 21.26
C LYS A 135 11.95 -28.30 19.76
N LEU A 136 11.27 -29.11 18.93
CA LEU A 136 11.37 -28.97 17.47
C LEU A 136 10.97 -27.57 17.00
N GLY A 137 9.93 -26.98 17.58
CA GLY A 137 9.54 -25.63 17.25
C GLY A 137 10.53 -24.57 17.72
N ILE A 138 11.21 -24.75 18.85
CA ILE A 138 12.32 -23.89 19.26
C ILE A 138 13.45 -23.93 18.25
N ASP A 139 13.82 -25.11 17.76
CA ASP A 139 14.85 -25.27 16.73
C ASP A 139 14.46 -24.52 15.43
N MET A 140 13.17 -24.57 15.07
CA MET A 140 12.65 -23.80 13.93
C MET A 140 12.74 -22.28 14.15
N GLU A 141 12.44 -21.78 15.35
CA GLU A 141 12.53 -20.35 15.67
C GLU A 141 13.98 -19.85 15.70
N HIS A 142 14.92 -20.66 16.17
CA HIS A 142 16.35 -20.38 16.01
C HIS A 142 16.72 -20.28 14.53
N HIS A 143 16.28 -21.23 13.70
CA HIS A 143 16.54 -21.19 12.27
C HIS A 143 15.98 -19.92 11.63
N ILE A 144 14.79 -19.46 12.02
CA ILE A 144 14.19 -18.20 11.56
C ILE A 144 15.05 -17.01 12.00
N GLY A 145 15.43 -16.93 13.28
CA GLY A 145 16.23 -15.82 13.83
C GLY A 145 17.62 -15.67 13.19
N ASP A 146 18.19 -16.80 12.75
CA ASP A 146 19.52 -16.89 12.16
C ASP A 146 19.54 -16.67 10.63
N GLN A 147 18.39 -16.53 9.97
CA GLN A 147 18.31 -16.38 8.51
C GLN A 147 19.12 -15.17 8.01
N GLN A 148 19.90 -15.39 6.94
CA GLN A 148 20.65 -14.34 6.24
C GLN A 148 20.48 -14.45 4.71
N PRO A 149 20.14 -13.36 4.00
CA PRO A 149 19.71 -12.07 4.55
C PRO A 149 18.38 -12.21 5.32
N ARG A 150 18.22 -11.46 6.41
CA ARG A 150 16.96 -11.45 7.16
C ARG A 150 15.82 -10.93 6.28
N PRO A 151 14.69 -11.66 6.17
CA PRO A 151 13.51 -11.15 5.48
C PRO A 151 12.89 -9.95 6.24
N GLN A 152 11.91 -9.29 5.62
CA GLN A 152 11.20 -8.18 6.27
C GLN A 152 10.48 -8.61 7.55
N PHE A 153 9.89 -9.81 7.54
CA PHE A 153 9.16 -10.41 8.66
C PHE A 153 9.69 -11.81 8.95
N PRO A 154 9.86 -12.20 10.23
CA PRO A 154 10.36 -13.52 10.63
C PRO A 154 9.41 -14.64 10.22
N HIS A 155 8.11 -14.37 10.27
CA HIS A 155 7.06 -15.33 9.96
C HIS A 155 6.20 -14.79 8.81
N ASN A 156 6.50 -15.19 7.58
CA ASN A 156 5.83 -14.70 6.37
C ASN A 156 4.62 -15.54 5.94
N ASP A 157 4.51 -16.79 6.41
CA ASP A 157 3.37 -17.66 6.13
C ASP A 157 2.21 -17.42 7.12
N TYR A 158 1.56 -16.26 6.96
CA TYR A 158 0.42 -15.86 7.77
C TYR A 158 -0.68 -16.94 7.78
N ILE A 159 -1.00 -17.52 6.62
CA ILE A 159 -2.08 -18.50 6.48
C ILE A 159 -1.71 -19.84 7.13
N GLY A 160 -0.47 -20.29 6.97
CA GLY A 160 0.04 -21.49 7.63
C GLY A 160 -0.06 -21.40 9.15
N ILE A 161 0.45 -20.32 9.74
CA ILE A 161 0.44 -20.10 11.19
C ILE A 161 -1.00 -20.10 11.72
N VAL A 162 -1.87 -19.32 11.06
CA VAL A 162 -3.27 -19.20 11.44
C VAL A 162 -3.96 -20.58 11.38
N ASN A 163 -3.76 -21.35 10.31
CA ASN A 163 -4.33 -22.69 10.19
C ASN A 163 -3.78 -23.67 11.22
N ASP A 164 -2.50 -23.53 11.59
CA ASP A 164 -1.87 -24.40 12.57
C ASP A 164 -2.31 -24.10 14.00
N LEU A 165 -2.58 -22.83 14.34
CA LEU A 165 -3.21 -22.47 15.61
C LEU A 165 -4.68 -22.89 15.66
N GLU A 166 -5.42 -22.75 14.55
CA GLU A 166 -6.80 -23.22 14.43
C GLU A 166 -6.91 -24.72 14.72
N LYS A 167 -6.04 -25.53 14.11
CA LYS A 167 -5.99 -26.99 14.36
C LYS A 167 -5.72 -27.31 15.83
N GLU A 168 -4.83 -26.55 16.47
CA GLU A 168 -4.46 -26.74 17.88
C GLU A 168 -5.62 -26.44 18.82
N ILE A 169 -6.44 -25.43 18.51
CA ILE A 169 -7.58 -25.02 19.34
C ILE A 169 -8.80 -25.92 19.11
N TYR A 170 -9.10 -26.27 17.86
CA TYR A 170 -10.39 -26.88 17.50
C TYR A 170 -10.34 -28.34 17.08
N PHE A 171 -9.15 -28.90 16.87
CA PHE A 171 -8.94 -30.26 16.37
C PHE A 171 -9.65 -30.57 15.02
N LYS A 172 -10.13 -29.54 14.31
CA LYS A 172 -10.81 -29.64 13.02
C LYS A 172 -10.42 -28.47 12.12
N LYS A 173 -10.17 -28.75 10.84
CA LYS A 173 -10.02 -27.72 9.81
C LYS A 173 -11.43 -27.24 9.43
N SER A 174 -11.72 -25.95 9.57
CA SER A 174 -12.96 -25.40 9.06
C SER A 174 -13.02 -25.62 7.54
N SER A 175 -14.19 -26.04 7.06
CA SER A 175 -14.51 -26.18 5.64
C SER A 175 -14.58 -24.79 5.02
N LYS A 176 -13.44 -24.26 4.60
CA LYS A 176 -13.39 -22.95 3.96
C LYS A 176 -13.76 -23.14 2.49
N ASN A 177 -14.91 -22.61 2.09
CA ASN A 177 -15.11 -22.25 0.69
C ASN A 177 -13.95 -21.32 0.34
N LEU A 178 -13.05 -21.81 -0.51
CA LEU A 178 -11.90 -21.09 -1.04
C LEU A 178 -12.41 -20.00 -1.99
N ASN A 179 -13.06 -18.99 -1.44
CA ASN A 179 -12.91 -17.67 -2.02
C ASN A 179 -11.47 -17.27 -1.71
N ASP A 180 -10.77 -16.63 -2.65
CA ASP A 180 -9.32 -16.32 -2.56
C ASP A 180 -8.92 -15.44 -1.35
N ILE A 181 -9.88 -15.01 -0.54
CA ILE A 181 -9.70 -14.09 0.58
C ILE A 181 -9.91 -14.81 1.92
N VAL A 182 -8.87 -14.80 2.73
CA VAL A 182 -8.91 -15.30 4.11
C VAL A 182 -9.15 -14.14 5.07
N ILE A 183 -10.24 -14.21 5.82
CA ILE A 183 -10.65 -13.17 6.78
C ILE A 183 -10.88 -13.76 8.18
N SER A 184 -10.63 -12.97 9.22
CA SER A 184 -10.66 -13.41 10.63
C SER A 184 -11.95 -14.09 11.04
N THR A 185 -13.10 -13.66 10.51
CA THR A 185 -14.38 -14.27 10.89
C THR A 185 -14.50 -15.74 10.51
N GLN A 186 -13.69 -16.25 9.58
CA GLN A 186 -13.66 -17.67 9.23
C GLN A 186 -13.10 -18.56 10.37
N TYR A 187 -12.46 -17.95 11.38
CA TYR A 187 -11.78 -18.64 12.48
C TYR A 187 -12.50 -18.50 13.83
N ARG A 188 -13.75 -18.01 13.81
CA ARG A 188 -14.61 -17.99 15.00
C ARG A 188 -14.89 -19.42 15.46
N ILE A 189 -15.20 -19.58 16.76
CA ILE A 189 -15.54 -20.88 17.36
C ILE A 189 -16.81 -21.42 16.71
N ASN A 190 -17.75 -20.52 16.48
CA ASN A 190 -18.99 -20.77 15.77
C ASN A 190 -18.79 -20.50 14.27
N GLU A 191 -19.88 -20.59 13.52
CA GLU A 191 -19.90 -20.24 12.10
C GLU A 191 -19.39 -18.81 11.83
N PRO A 192 -18.84 -18.55 10.63
CA PRO A 192 -18.46 -17.22 10.20
C PRO A 192 -19.64 -16.23 10.26
N ASP A 193 -19.31 -14.97 10.52
CA ASP A 193 -20.28 -13.88 10.54
C ASP A 193 -20.83 -13.64 9.14
N LYS A 194 -22.08 -14.07 8.93
CA LYS A 194 -22.74 -13.96 7.62
C LYS A 194 -22.83 -12.51 7.13
N LEU A 195 -22.98 -11.53 8.03
CA LEU A 195 -23.05 -10.13 7.64
C LEU A 195 -21.70 -9.64 7.10
N ILE A 196 -20.59 -10.02 7.75
CA ILE A 196 -19.24 -9.68 7.29
C ILE A 196 -18.94 -10.37 5.97
N ILE A 197 -19.24 -11.68 5.86
CA ILE A 197 -19.01 -12.46 4.63
C ILE A 197 -19.77 -11.85 3.45
N ASN A 198 -21.06 -11.53 3.63
CA ASN A 198 -21.87 -10.91 2.58
C ASN A 198 -21.33 -9.54 2.18
N LYS A 199 -20.87 -8.73 3.14
CA LYS A 199 -20.27 -7.42 2.86
C LYS A 199 -18.98 -7.53 2.05
N ILE A 200 -18.10 -8.47 2.40
CA ILE A 200 -16.86 -8.72 1.65
C ILE A 200 -17.16 -9.22 0.24
N ASN A 201 -18.08 -10.17 0.09
CA ASN A 201 -18.49 -10.66 -1.24
C ASN A 201 -19.06 -9.51 -2.10
N SER A 202 -19.90 -8.65 -1.53
CA SER A 202 -20.43 -7.48 -2.22
C SER A 202 -19.32 -6.52 -2.68
N ILE A 203 -18.31 -6.26 -1.85
CA ILE A 203 -17.15 -5.43 -2.24
C ILE A 203 -16.35 -6.08 -3.39
N CYS A 204 -16.17 -7.40 -3.36
CA CYS A 204 -15.47 -8.13 -4.43
C CYS A 204 -16.26 -8.08 -5.75
N GLU A 205 -17.58 -8.20 -5.69
CA GLU A 205 -18.46 -8.04 -6.86
C GLU A 205 -18.37 -6.62 -7.43
N GLU A 206 -18.35 -5.61 -6.56
CA GLU A 206 -18.17 -4.21 -6.96
C GLU A 206 -16.81 -3.96 -7.62
N GLU A 207 -15.72 -4.48 -7.05
CA GLU A 207 -14.37 -4.42 -7.67
C GLU A 207 -14.38 -5.06 -9.07
N ASN A 208 -14.97 -6.25 -9.20
CA ASN A 208 -15.10 -6.93 -10.48
C ASN A 208 -15.91 -6.13 -11.50
N ASN A 209 -16.80 -5.24 -11.04
CA ASN A 209 -17.56 -4.31 -11.87
C ASN A 209 -16.84 -2.98 -12.13
N GLY A 210 -15.57 -2.85 -11.74
CA GLY A 210 -14.74 -1.68 -12.01
C GLY A 210 -14.84 -0.57 -10.96
N LYS A 211 -15.50 -0.83 -9.81
CA LYS A 211 -15.49 0.11 -8.68
C LYS A 211 -14.07 0.23 -8.10
N PHE A 212 -13.77 1.41 -7.57
CA PHE A 212 -12.47 1.88 -7.06
C PHE A 212 -11.42 2.21 -8.13
N ILE A 213 -11.65 1.86 -9.40
CA ILE A 213 -10.70 2.15 -10.47
C ILE A 213 -10.69 3.64 -10.82
N GLY A 214 -11.82 4.34 -10.66
CA GLY A 214 -11.89 5.79 -10.85
C GLY A 214 -10.92 6.52 -9.94
N GLY A 215 -10.94 6.22 -8.65
CA GLY A 215 -10.02 6.79 -7.67
C GLY A 215 -8.57 6.49 -7.99
N VAL A 216 -8.24 5.22 -8.30
CA VAL A 216 -6.87 4.82 -8.64
C VAL A 216 -6.34 5.54 -9.89
N VAL A 217 -7.16 5.68 -10.93
CA VAL A 217 -6.80 6.44 -12.12
C VAL A 217 -6.62 7.92 -11.79
N PHE A 218 -7.56 8.52 -11.06
CA PHE A 218 -7.49 9.93 -10.68
C PHE A 218 -6.22 10.25 -9.89
N ASP A 219 -5.92 9.45 -8.88
CA ASP A 219 -4.71 9.57 -8.06
C ASP A 219 -3.44 9.35 -8.89
N SER A 220 -3.46 8.42 -9.86
CA SER A 220 -2.33 8.20 -10.76
C SER A 220 -2.07 9.37 -11.72
N LEU A 221 -3.11 10.16 -12.01
CA LEU A 221 -2.98 11.37 -12.83
C LEU A 221 -2.51 12.57 -12.00
N HIS A 222 -2.66 12.56 -10.68
CA HIS A 222 -2.25 13.68 -9.82
C HIS A 222 -0.78 14.06 -10.01
N GLU A 223 -0.51 15.34 -10.30
CA GLU A 223 0.84 15.89 -10.51
C GLU A 223 1.70 15.11 -11.55
N SER A 224 1.07 14.59 -12.60
CA SER A 224 1.73 13.78 -13.62
C SER A 224 2.05 14.56 -14.89
N LYS A 225 3.08 14.11 -15.63
CA LYS A 225 3.49 14.66 -16.93
C LYS A 225 3.62 13.56 -17.96
N TRP A 226 3.15 13.83 -19.17
CA TRP A 226 2.98 12.86 -20.23
C TRP A 226 3.52 13.40 -21.55
N LYS A 227 4.10 12.51 -22.35
CA LYS A 227 4.23 12.72 -23.79
C LYS A 227 3.03 12.08 -24.45
N PHE A 228 2.40 12.77 -25.39
CA PHE A 228 1.25 12.23 -26.10
C PHE A 228 1.42 12.37 -27.61
N GLU A 229 0.79 11.43 -28.30
CA GLU A 229 0.57 11.44 -29.74
C GLU A 229 -0.95 11.39 -29.98
N ARG A 230 -1.46 12.19 -30.92
CA ARG A 230 -2.87 12.17 -31.33
C ARG A 230 -2.96 12.04 -32.83
N THR A 231 -3.70 11.05 -33.29
CA THR A 231 -4.03 10.87 -34.70
C THR A 231 -5.44 11.36 -34.96
N LEU A 232 -5.58 12.33 -35.84
CA LEU A 232 -6.85 12.85 -36.35
C LEU A 232 -7.14 12.18 -37.69
N LYS A 233 -8.32 11.60 -37.84
CA LYS A 233 -8.81 11.02 -39.10
C LYS A 233 -10.16 11.59 -39.45
N GLY A 234 -10.34 12.05 -40.69
CA GLY A 234 -11.59 12.58 -41.20
C GLY A 234 -11.58 14.10 -41.42
N LYS A 235 -12.76 14.71 -41.40
CA LYS A 235 -12.94 16.13 -41.76
C LYS A 235 -12.43 17.07 -40.65
N PRO A 236 -11.89 18.25 -40.99
CA PRO A 236 -11.64 18.76 -42.34
C PRO A 236 -10.40 18.16 -43.01
N SER A 237 -9.47 17.59 -42.24
CA SER A 237 -8.27 16.91 -42.76
C SER A 237 -7.64 16.01 -41.71
N ASP A 238 -7.01 14.94 -42.16
CA ASP A 238 -6.15 14.11 -41.32
C ASP A 238 -4.94 14.90 -40.79
N GLY A 239 -4.45 14.48 -39.63
CA GLY A 239 -3.27 15.10 -39.02
C GLY A 239 -2.74 14.33 -37.83
N ILE A 240 -1.51 14.64 -37.45
CA ILE A 240 -0.84 14.04 -36.29
C ILE A 240 -0.39 15.16 -35.36
N VAL A 241 -0.66 15.01 -34.07
CA VAL A 241 -0.15 15.89 -33.03
C VAL A 241 0.89 15.14 -32.22
N ASN A 242 2.02 15.79 -31.97
CA ASN A 242 2.95 15.39 -30.93
C ASN A 242 3.08 16.51 -29.90
N GLY A 243 3.06 16.15 -28.62
CA GLY A 243 3.08 17.16 -27.56
C GLY A 243 3.36 16.61 -26.17
N GLN A 244 3.16 17.49 -25.20
CA GLN A 244 3.24 17.19 -23.79
C GLN A 244 1.92 17.56 -23.13
N ALA A 245 1.52 16.75 -22.16
CA ALA A 245 0.37 16.99 -21.33
C ALA A 245 0.75 16.89 -19.86
N GLU A 246 0.06 17.64 -19.02
CA GLU A 246 0.26 17.63 -17.58
C GLU A 246 -1.07 17.72 -16.85
N PHE A 247 -1.11 17.10 -15.69
CA PHE A 247 -2.18 17.20 -14.73
C PHE A 247 -1.63 17.87 -13.48
N TYR A 248 -2.30 18.92 -13.00
CA TYR A 248 -1.92 19.61 -11.78
C TYR A 248 -3.07 19.65 -10.79
N PHE A 249 -2.71 19.58 -9.52
CA PHE A 249 -3.64 19.77 -8.42
C PHE A 249 -4.25 21.17 -8.48
N SER A 250 -5.59 21.24 -8.43
CA SER A 250 -6.32 22.49 -8.26
C SER A 250 -6.81 22.61 -6.81
N GLN A 251 -7.57 21.61 -6.39
CA GLN A 251 -8.12 21.46 -5.05
C GLN A 251 -8.47 20.00 -4.80
N GLN A 252 -8.99 19.70 -3.60
CA GLN A 252 -9.37 18.33 -3.25
C GLN A 252 -10.33 17.74 -4.31
N ASN A 253 -9.98 16.55 -4.82
CA ASN A 253 -10.70 15.84 -5.86
C ASN A 253 -10.85 16.60 -7.20
N GLU A 254 -9.99 17.60 -7.46
CA GLU A 254 -9.97 18.34 -8.72
C GLU A 254 -8.56 18.43 -9.30
N LEU A 255 -8.42 17.95 -10.54
CA LEU A 255 -7.21 18.10 -11.35
C LEU A 255 -7.50 18.97 -12.56
N ILE A 256 -6.54 19.80 -12.93
CA ILE A 256 -6.59 20.49 -14.21
C ILE A 256 -5.63 19.81 -15.17
N TYR A 257 -6.15 19.45 -16.32
CA TYR A 257 -5.40 18.97 -17.46
C TYR A 257 -5.01 20.12 -18.37
N LYS A 258 -3.77 20.15 -18.82
CA LYS A 258 -3.30 21.03 -19.88
C LYS A 258 -2.43 20.25 -20.85
N GLU A 259 -2.67 20.44 -22.14
CA GLU A 259 -1.78 19.96 -23.19
C GLU A 259 -1.27 21.08 -24.07
N GLN A 260 -0.09 20.88 -24.62
CA GLN A 260 0.50 21.70 -25.65
C GLN A 260 1.24 20.82 -26.64
N GLY A 261 1.10 21.11 -27.93
CA GLY A 261 1.72 20.32 -28.98
C GLY A 261 1.68 20.99 -30.34
N LYS A 262 2.20 20.28 -31.34
CA LYS A 262 2.18 20.73 -32.74
C LYS A 262 1.35 19.77 -33.58
N LEU A 263 0.28 20.28 -34.16
CA LEU A 263 -0.51 19.59 -35.17
C LEU A 263 0.18 19.72 -36.52
N ILE A 264 0.48 18.59 -37.15
CA ILE A 264 1.00 18.50 -38.52
C ILE A 264 -0.11 17.95 -39.39
N LEU A 265 -0.59 18.77 -40.32
CA LEU A 265 -1.61 18.38 -41.29
C LEU A 265 -0.96 17.61 -42.47
N SER A 266 -1.76 16.84 -43.20
CA SER A 266 -1.31 16.16 -44.44
C SER A 266 -0.72 17.13 -45.49
N SER A 267 -1.11 18.40 -45.44
CA SER A 267 -0.55 19.49 -46.26
C SER A 267 0.86 19.94 -45.83
N LYS A 268 1.45 19.31 -44.81
CA LYS A 268 2.72 19.69 -44.14
C LYS A 268 2.71 21.07 -43.46
N GLN A 269 1.54 21.68 -43.28
CA GLN A 269 1.38 22.84 -42.43
C GLN A 269 1.40 22.42 -40.95
N SER A 270 2.04 23.23 -40.11
CA SER A 270 2.10 23.03 -38.66
C SER A 270 1.34 24.12 -37.92
N LEU A 271 0.53 23.72 -36.94
CA LEU A 271 -0.20 24.62 -36.05
C LEU A 271 0.12 24.28 -34.60
N ASP A 272 0.38 25.29 -33.78
CA ASP A 272 0.48 25.09 -32.33
C ASP A 272 -0.93 24.86 -31.77
N ILE A 273 -1.06 23.84 -30.92
CA ILE A 273 -2.33 23.53 -30.26
C ILE A 273 -2.15 23.52 -28.75
N THR A 274 -3.20 23.95 -28.06
CA THR A 274 -3.33 23.83 -26.62
C THR A 274 -4.74 23.41 -26.28
N GLN A 275 -4.91 22.50 -25.33
CA GLN A 275 -6.23 22.20 -24.74
C GLN A 275 -6.16 22.18 -23.23
N LYS A 276 -7.31 22.42 -22.61
CA LYS A 276 -7.45 22.49 -21.17
C LYS A 276 -8.78 21.88 -20.74
N TYR A 277 -8.75 21.06 -19.70
CA TYR A 277 -9.93 20.42 -19.10
C TYR A 277 -9.80 20.38 -17.58
N ILE A 278 -10.93 20.29 -16.88
CA ILE A 278 -10.96 20.02 -15.44
C ILE A 278 -11.53 18.64 -15.20
N TYR A 279 -10.84 17.84 -14.41
CA TYR A 279 -11.23 16.50 -13.99
C TYR A 279 -11.65 16.58 -12.53
N ILE A 280 -12.90 16.25 -12.23
CA ILE A 280 -13.44 16.21 -10.86
C ILE A 280 -13.78 14.76 -10.51
N TYR A 281 -13.30 14.30 -9.36
CA TYR A 281 -13.57 12.97 -8.84
C TYR A 281 -14.64 13.00 -7.74
N ASP A 282 -15.65 12.13 -7.88
CA ASP A 282 -16.67 11.89 -6.87
C ASP A 282 -16.38 10.59 -6.13
N ASN A 283 -15.84 10.71 -4.91
CA ASN A 283 -15.49 9.58 -4.05
C ASN A 283 -16.67 8.66 -3.73
N ASN A 284 -17.90 9.19 -3.68
CA ASN A 284 -19.07 8.40 -3.28
C ASN A 284 -19.52 7.46 -4.40
N ASN A 285 -19.39 7.92 -5.64
CA ASN A 285 -19.85 7.20 -6.84
C ASN A 285 -18.70 6.58 -7.65
N ASP A 286 -17.45 6.76 -7.20
CA ASP A 286 -16.23 6.39 -7.94
C ASP A 286 -16.24 6.87 -9.39
N LEU A 287 -16.55 8.15 -9.58
CA LEU A 287 -16.82 8.71 -10.90
C LEU A 287 -15.92 9.91 -11.19
N ILE A 288 -15.24 9.87 -12.35
CA ILE A 288 -14.51 11.03 -12.87
C ILE A 288 -15.40 11.75 -13.88
N THR A 289 -15.64 13.04 -13.65
CA THR A 289 -16.33 13.93 -14.60
C THR A 289 -15.34 14.93 -15.19
N VAL A 290 -15.32 15.03 -16.51
CA VAL A 290 -14.48 15.96 -17.26
C VAL A 290 -15.31 17.18 -17.65
N TYR A 291 -14.79 18.37 -17.41
CA TYR A 291 -15.42 19.66 -17.68
C TYR A 291 -14.58 20.47 -18.66
N PHE A 292 -15.28 21.26 -19.48
CA PHE A 292 -14.64 22.37 -20.18
C PHE A 292 -14.24 23.46 -19.19
N VAL A 293 -13.12 24.13 -19.47
CA VAL A 293 -12.59 25.21 -18.64
C VAL A 293 -13.05 26.55 -19.16
N ASP A 294 -13.55 27.40 -18.27
CA ASP A 294 -13.71 28.83 -18.57
C ASP A 294 -12.32 29.49 -18.59
N ASN A 295 -11.92 29.97 -19.77
CA ASN A 295 -10.62 30.58 -20.02
C ASN A 295 -10.34 31.81 -19.14
N ASN A 296 -11.37 32.47 -18.60
CA ASN A 296 -11.19 33.69 -17.82
C ASN A 296 -10.78 33.43 -16.36
N ASN A 297 -11.23 32.31 -15.78
CA ASN A 297 -11.12 32.07 -14.34
C ASN A 297 -10.64 30.66 -13.97
N ASN A 298 -10.34 29.81 -14.95
CA ASN A 298 -9.95 28.41 -14.76
C ASN A 298 -10.96 27.58 -13.94
N LYS A 299 -12.25 27.90 -14.05
CA LYS A 299 -13.33 27.16 -13.38
C LYS A 299 -14.04 26.20 -14.33
N PRO A 300 -14.67 25.14 -13.82
CA PRO A 300 -15.49 24.26 -14.64
C PRO A 300 -16.71 25.04 -15.17
N CYS A 301 -16.92 25.00 -16.48
CA CYS A 301 -18.03 25.71 -17.14
C CYS A 301 -19.23 24.77 -17.38
N TYR A 302 -19.09 23.79 -18.26
CA TYR A 302 -20.08 22.75 -18.52
C TYR A 302 -19.41 21.38 -18.66
N ILE A 303 -20.20 20.33 -18.39
CA ILE A 303 -19.72 18.94 -18.45
C ILE A 303 -19.34 18.64 -19.91
N PHE A 304 -18.13 18.13 -20.10
CA PHE A 304 -17.72 17.50 -21.34
C PHE A 304 -18.27 16.07 -21.37
N HIS A 305 -17.84 15.23 -20.43
CA HIS A 305 -18.34 13.86 -20.32
C HIS A 305 -17.98 13.21 -18.96
N LYS A 306 -18.53 12.02 -18.71
CA LYS A 306 -18.31 11.22 -17.49
C LYS A 306 -17.60 9.90 -17.82
N ILE A 307 -16.58 9.51 -17.07
CA ILE A 307 -15.78 8.31 -17.35
C ILE A 307 -16.38 7.12 -16.58
N TYR A 308 -16.98 6.16 -17.28
CA TYR A 308 -17.56 4.95 -16.67
C TYR A 308 -16.68 3.74 -16.92
N PHE A 309 -16.07 3.21 -15.86
CA PHE A 309 -15.24 2.01 -15.94
C PHE A 309 -16.07 0.76 -16.20
N GLN A 310 -15.53 -0.14 -17.01
CA GLN A 310 -16.13 -1.44 -17.30
C GLN A 310 -15.67 -2.49 -16.30
N SER A 311 -16.44 -3.58 -16.22
CA SER A 311 -16.06 -4.77 -15.46
C SER A 311 -14.69 -5.30 -15.89
N LYS A 312 -13.98 -5.88 -14.91
CA LYS A 312 -12.63 -6.43 -15.04
C LYS A 312 -12.58 -7.44 -16.20
N GLN A 313 -11.71 -7.18 -17.17
CA GLN A 313 -11.39 -8.15 -18.22
C GLN A 313 -10.29 -9.09 -17.73
N SER A 314 -10.18 -10.28 -18.32
CA SER A 314 -9.25 -11.34 -17.90
C SER A 314 -7.76 -10.95 -17.85
N SER A 315 -7.37 -9.80 -18.40
CA SER A 315 -6.04 -9.21 -18.24
C SER A 315 -6.02 -8.13 -17.15
N ASN A 316 -5.44 -8.43 -15.99
CA ASN A 316 -5.37 -7.54 -14.80
C ASN A 316 -4.64 -6.19 -14.99
N ILE A 317 -4.10 -5.92 -16.18
CA ILE A 317 -3.22 -4.77 -16.46
C ILE A 317 -3.95 -3.64 -17.20
N ARG A 318 -5.13 -3.94 -17.78
CA ARG A 318 -5.84 -3.03 -18.68
C ARG A 318 -7.24 -2.74 -18.17
N TRP A 319 -7.57 -1.46 -18.06
CA TRP A 319 -8.90 -0.98 -17.69
C TRP A 319 -9.49 -0.17 -18.81
N ILE A 320 -10.74 -0.49 -19.16
CA ILE A 320 -11.50 0.22 -20.19
C ILE A 320 -12.55 1.06 -19.51
N ALA A 321 -12.72 2.29 -19.97
CA ALA A 321 -13.84 3.12 -19.58
C ALA A 321 -14.48 3.75 -20.81
N ASN A 322 -15.80 3.92 -20.79
CA ASN A 322 -16.51 4.49 -21.92
C ASN A 322 -17.33 5.70 -21.50
N SER A 323 -17.60 6.56 -22.46
CA SER A 323 -18.49 7.69 -22.31
C SER A 323 -19.19 8.02 -23.61
N GLN A 324 -20.30 8.75 -23.50
CA GLN A 324 -20.96 9.38 -24.62
C GLN A 324 -21.47 10.74 -24.21
N HIS A 325 -21.40 11.70 -25.11
CA HIS A 325 -22.06 12.99 -24.95
C HIS A 325 -22.49 13.56 -26.30
N LEU A 326 -23.52 14.40 -26.26
CA LEU A 326 -23.96 15.16 -27.42
C LEU A 326 -23.19 16.49 -27.42
N CYS A 327 -22.57 16.83 -28.55
CA CYS A 327 -21.99 18.16 -28.74
C CYS A 327 -22.59 18.77 -30.01
N SER A 328 -23.35 19.85 -29.85
CA SER A 328 -24.13 20.47 -30.91
C SER A 328 -25.11 19.50 -31.57
N GLN A 329 -24.78 18.97 -32.76
CA GLN A 329 -25.63 18.03 -33.53
C GLN A 329 -25.01 16.63 -33.65
N ASP A 330 -23.78 16.43 -33.14
CA ASP A 330 -23.03 15.20 -33.32
C ASP A 330 -22.97 14.39 -32.02
N ASN A 331 -23.01 13.05 -32.15
CA ASN A 331 -22.82 12.15 -31.03
C ASN A 331 -21.35 11.76 -30.91
N TYR A 332 -20.74 12.10 -29.78
CA TYR A 332 -19.37 11.72 -29.46
C TYR A 332 -19.38 10.48 -28.58
N PHE A 333 -18.77 9.41 -29.09
CA PHE A 333 -18.44 8.21 -28.31
C PHE A 333 -16.97 8.28 -27.91
N ILE A 334 -16.70 8.11 -26.62
CA ILE A 334 -15.35 8.18 -26.06
C ILE A 334 -15.02 6.83 -25.44
N SER A 335 -13.85 6.29 -25.79
CA SER A 335 -13.31 5.10 -25.15
C SER A 335 -11.93 5.40 -24.58
N TYR A 336 -11.74 5.02 -23.33
CA TYR A 336 -10.50 5.10 -22.59
C TYR A 336 -9.91 3.71 -22.44
N LEU A 337 -8.58 3.63 -22.55
CA LEU A 337 -7.81 2.47 -22.17
C LEU A 337 -6.70 2.93 -21.21
N PHE A 338 -6.71 2.44 -19.98
CA PHE A 338 -5.68 2.69 -18.97
C PHE A 338 -4.83 1.44 -18.78
N ILE A 339 -3.52 1.58 -18.83
CA ILE A 339 -2.55 0.48 -18.73
C ILE A 339 -1.65 0.72 -17.51
N PHE A 340 -1.79 -0.14 -16.52
CA PHE A 340 -1.01 -0.07 -15.29
C PHE A 340 0.25 -0.94 -15.38
N ASN A 341 1.23 -0.65 -14.55
CA ASN A 341 2.27 -1.59 -14.17
C ASN A 341 2.35 -1.54 -12.64
N GLU A 342 1.87 -2.60 -12.00
CA GLU A 342 1.56 -2.62 -10.56
C GLU A 342 0.63 -1.45 -10.21
N ILE A 343 1.07 -0.54 -9.33
CA ILE A 343 0.30 0.62 -8.88
C ILE A 343 0.49 1.87 -9.77
N TYR A 344 1.35 1.81 -10.79
CA TYR A 344 1.69 2.98 -11.60
C TYR A 344 0.94 2.95 -12.94
N LEU A 345 0.16 3.99 -13.24
CA LEU A 345 -0.36 4.20 -14.58
C LEU A 345 0.82 4.48 -15.54
N ARG A 346 1.01 3.63 -16.55
CA ARG A 346 2.13 3.74 -17.51
C ARG A 346 1.73 4.39 -18.81
N GLN A 347 0.48 4.17 -19.22
CA GLN A 347 -0.06 4.68 -20.46
C GLN A 347 -1.56 4.79 -20.32
N PHE A 348 -2.14 5.80 -20.94
CA PHE A 348 -3.56 5.81 -21.23
C PHE A 348 -3.80 6.28 -22.66
N GLN A 349 -4.91 5.82 -23.25
CA GLN A 349 -5.34 6.18 -24.58
C GLN A 349 -6.79 6.67 -24.50
N ILE A 350 -7.10 7.71 -25.27
CA ILE A 350 -8.46 8.22 -25.43
C ILE A 350 -8.79 8.19 -26.91
N THR A 351 -9.90 7.53 -27.25
CA THR A 351 -10.40 7.42 -28.62
C THR A 351 -11.74 8.13 -28.71
N TYR A 352 -11.81 9.15 -29.57
CA TYR A 352 -13.05 9.86 -29.87
C TYR A 352 -13.59 9.39 -31.21
N THR A 353 -14.85 8.97 -31.24
CA THR A 353 -15.57 8.60 -32.47
C THR A 353 -16.80 9.48 -32.59
N VAL A 354 -16.86 10.25 -33.67
CA VAL A 354 -18.00 11.11 -34.01
C VAL A 354 -18.90 10.35 -34.98
N LYS A 355 -20.20 10.29 -34.71
CA LYS A 355 -21.19 9.67 -35.59
C LYS A 355 -22.28 10.64 -35.99
#